data_AF-A0A443YSP0-F1
#
_entry.id   AF-A0A443YSP0-F1
#
_cell.length_a   1.000
_cell.length_b   1.000
_cell.length_c   1.000
_cell.angle_alpha   90.00
_cell.angle_beta   90.00
_cell.angle_gamma   90.00
#
_symmetry.space_group_name_H-M   'P 1'
#
loop_
_entity.id
_entity.type
_entity.pdbx_description
1 polymer ?
#
loop_
_entity_poly.entity_id
_entity_poly.type
_entity_poly.pdbx_seq_one_letter_code
_entity_poly.pdbx_strand_id
1 'polypeptide(L)' 'MGLEVGWYLRFAKADRIEAQVSLKAAAQVRHEEHIFPDWVFEFEEFDDHALAVITRRKPRYGKETA' A
#
# COMPACT_ATOMS: atom_id res chain seq x y z
N MET A 1 -6.65 12.40 -21.98
CA MET A 1 -5.93 13.09 -20.90
C MET A 1 -6.13 12.26 -19.65
N GLY A 2 -5.14 11.41 -19.31
CA GLY A 2 -5.25 10.44 -18.22
C GLY A 2 -5.13 11.15 -16.87
N LEU A 3 -6.04 10.85 -15.95
CA LEU A 3 -6.03 11.35 -14.59
C LEU A 3 -4.85 10.67 -13.86
N GLU A 4 -3.71 11.35 -13.78
CA GLU A 4 -2.58 10.91 -12.96
C GLU A 4 -2.91 11.18 -11.50
N VAL A 5 -3.43 10.17 -10.79
CA VAL A 5 -3.61 10.25 -9.35
C VAL A 5 -2.25 9.95 -8.70
N GLY A 6 -1.44 10.99 -8.51
CA GLY A 6 -0.25 10.93 -7.68
C GLY A 6 -0.65 10.79 -6.21
N TRP A 7 -0.76 9.57 -5.70
CA TRP A 7 -0.94 9.33 -4.28
C TRP A 7 0.38 9.64 -3.58
N TYR A 8 0.49 10.82 -2.97
CA TYR A 8 1.42 11.00 -1.86
C TYR A 8 0.88 10.17 -0.69
N LEU A 9 1.19 8.87 -0.68
CA LEU A 9 1.18 8.08 0.54
C LEU A 9 2.23 8.69 1.45
N ARG A 10 1.85 9.76 2.15
CA ARG A 10 2.55 10.18 3.36
C ARG A 10 2.26 9.06 4.33
N PHE A 11 3.07 7.99 4.27
CA PHE A 11 2.97 6.84 5.15
C PHE A 11 2.78 7.43 6.53
N ALA A 12 1.62 7.19 7.12
CA ALA A 12 1.35 7.63 8.47
C ALA A 12 2.48 7.09 9.38
N LYS A 13 2.60 7.58 10.61
CA LYS A 13 3.47 6.94 11.61
C LYS A 13 2.90 5.57 11.99
N ALA A 14 2.85 4.67 11.02
CA ALA A 14 2.19 3.39 11.01
C ALA A 14 3.10 2.40 10.29
N ASP A 15 3.08 1.17 10.80
CA ASP A 15 3.85 0.06 10.24
C ASP A 15 3.02 -0.81 9.31
N ARG A 16 1.71 -0.57 9.24
CA ARG A 16 0.75 -1.27 8.38
C ARG A 16 -0.19 -0.25 7.75
N ILE A 17 -0.38 -0.38 6.44
CA ILE A 17 -1.32 0.40 5.65
C ILE A 17 -2.21 -0.57 4.90
N GLU A 18 -3.50 -0.28 4.90
CA GLU A 18 -4.50 -1.02 4.13
C GLU A 18 -5.17 -0.03 3.19
N ALA A 19 -5.15 -0.33 1.89
CA ALA A 19 -5.70 0.53 0.86
C ALA A 19 -6.55 -0.27 -0.11
N GLN A 20 -7.83 0.08 -0.25
CA GLN A 20 -8.66 -0.41 -1.33
C GLN A 20 -8.38 0.42 -2.59
N VAL A 21 -8.00 -0.25 -3.66
CA VAL A 21 -7.64 0.38 -4.93
C VAL A 21 -8.40 -0.27 -6.07
N SER A 22 -8.72 0.50 -7.11
CA SER A 22 -9.27 -0.09 -8.34
C SER A 22 -8.30 -1.10 -8.95
N LEU A 23 -8.81 -2.10 -9.67
CA LEU A 23 -7.98 -3.10 -10.36
C LEU A 23 -6.95 -2.46 -11.32
N LYS A 24 -7.30 -1.34 -11.95
CA LYS A 24 -6.37 -0.58 -12.83
C LYS A 24 -5.21 0.04 -12.04
N ALA A 25 -5.48 0.53 -10.83
CA ALA A 25 -4.48 1.13 -9.96
C ALA A 25 -3.63 0.07 -9.22
N ALA A 26 -4.16 -1.14 -9.00
CA ALA A 26 -3.44 -2.22 -8.33
C ALA A 26 -2.09 -2.55 -9.01
N ALA A 27 -2.04 -2.52 -10.34
CA ALA A 27 -0.80 -2.70 -11.10
C ALA A 27 0.26 -1.62 -10.78
N GLN A 28 -0.16 -0.39 -10.54
CA GLN A 28 0.75 0.70 -10.13
C GLN A 28 1.25 0.48 -8.71
N VAL A 29 0.36 0.12 -7.77
CA VAL A 29 0.76 -0.15 -6.38
C VAL A 29 1.71 -1.34 -6.27
N ARG A 30 1.55 -2.37 -7.13
CA ARG A 30 2.50 -3.49 -7.22
C ARG A 30 3.89 -3.04 -7.66
N HIS A 31 3.97 -2.05 -8.55
CA HIS A 31 5.26 -1.52 -9.01
C HIS A 31 6.05 -0.85 -7.87
N GLU A 32 5.35 -0.25 -6.91
CA GLU A 32 5.96 0.38 -5.73
C GLU A 32 6.72 -0.61 -4.83
N GLU A 33 6.40 -1.91 -4.88
CA GLU A 33 7.12 -2.94 -4.12
C GLU A 33 8.62 -2.93 -4.43
N HIS A 34 8.98 -2.74 -5.70
CA HIS A 34 10.37 -2.66 -6.13
C HIS A 34 11.07 -1.38 -5.64
N ILE A 35 10.31 -0.32 -5.38
CA ILE A 35 10.82 0.99 -4.94
C ILE A 35 11.04 0.99 -3.42
N PHE A 36 10.23 0.25 -2.67
CA PHE A 36 10.24 0.24 -1.20
C PHE A 36 10.61 -1.15 -0.63
N PRO A 37 11.89 -1.58 -0.70
CA PRO A 37 12.31 -2.92 -0.29
C PRO A 37 12.19 -3.21 1.22
N ASP A 38 12.07 -2.16 2.04
CA ASP A 38 11.84 -2.26 3.49
C ASP A 38 10.38 -2.57 3.85
N TRP A 39 9.51 -2.67 2.86
CA TRP A 39 8.10 -2.98 3.01
C TRP A 39 7.77 -4.31 2.32
N VAL A 40 6.64 -4.90 2.71
CA VAL A 40 6.04 -6.10 2.14
C VAL A 40 4.67 -5.68 1.65
N PHE A 41 4.35 -6.04 0.41
CA PHE A 41 3.09 -5.73 -0.22
C PHE A 41 2.35 -7.03 -0.45
N GLU A 42 1.12 -7.13 0.06
CA GLU A 42 0.21 -8.24 -0.16
C GLU A 42 -1.03 -7.68 -0.85
N PHE A 43 -1.57 -8.46 -1.80
CA PHE A 43 -2.74 -8.04 -2.57
C PHE A 43 -3.79 -9.14 -2.55
N GLU A 44 -5.01 -8.76 -2.22
CA GLU A 44 -6.19 -9.58 -2.38
C GLU A 44 -7.06 -8.93 -3.46
N GLU A 45 -7.31 -9.65 -4.55
CA GLU A 45 -8.16 -9.15 -5.64
C GLU A 45 -9.60 -9.61 -5.43
N PHE A 46 -10.53 -8.67 -5.63
CA PHE A 46 -11.97 -8.87 -5.67
C PHE A 46 -12.50 -8.50 -7.06
N ASP A 47 -13.79 -8.74 -7.31
CA ASP A 47 -14.40 -8.52 -8.63
C ASP A 47 -14.28 -7.07 -9.15
N ASP A 48 -14.33 -6.08 -8.27
CA ASP A 48 -14.36 -4.65 -8.61
C ASP A 48 -13.15 -3.85 -8.10
N HIS A 49 -12.38 -4.39 -7.16
CA HIS A 49 -11.25 -3.72 -6.52
C HIS A 49 -10.20 -4.71 -6.03
N ALA A 50 -9.07 -4.19 -5.56
CA ALA A 50 -8.06 -4.95 -4.85
C ALA A 50 -7.79 -4.29 -3.50
N LEU A 51 -7.58 -5.11 -2.47
CA LEU A 51 -7.04 -4.68 -1.20
C LEU A 51 -5.51 -4.82 -1.24
N ALA A 52 -4.81 -3.70 -1.09
CA ALA A 52 -3.36 -3.67 -0.92
C ALA A 52 -3.03 -3.53 0.57
N VAL A 53 -2.34 -4.51 1.12
CA VAL A 53 -1.84 -4.52 2.50
C VAL A 53 -0.33 -4.31 2.45
N ILE A 54 0.14 -3.19 3.02
CA ILE A 54 1.52 -2.75 2.92
C ILE A 54 2.10 -2.68 4.33
N THR A 55 3.04 -3.56 4.65
CA THR A 55 3.58 -3.73 6.01
C THR A 55 5.09 -3.51 6.04
N ARG A 56 5.61 -2.74 7.00
CA ARG A 56 7.06 -2.58 7.18
C ARG A 56 7.67 -3.89 7.64
N ARG A 57 8.76 -4.31 6.98
CA ARG A 57 9.58 -5.46 7.43
C ARG A 57 10.16 -5.22 8.82
N LYS A 58 10.57 -3.98 9.10
CA LYS A 58 11.05 -3.55 10.42
C LYS A 58 10.09 -2.49 10.98
N PRO A 59 9.19 -2.88 11.90
CA PRO A 59 8.27 -1.95 12.56
C PRO A 59 9.05 -0.81 13.24
N ARG A 60 8.61 0.43 13.05
CA ARG A 60 9.18 1.63 13.68
C ARG A 60 8.21 2.31 14.65
N TYR A 61 6.91 2.09 14.47
CA TYR A 61 5.84 2.76 15.20
C TYR A 61 4.95 1.77 15.98
N GLY A 62 5.31 0.49 16.01
CA GLY A 62 4.63 -0.63 16.67
C GLY A 62 4.64 -0.58 18.20
N LYS A 63 4.45 0.61 18.78
CA LYS A 63 4.01 0.81 20.16
C LYS A 63 3.01 1.96 20.20
N GLU A 64 1.75 1.63 19.89
CA GLU A 64 0.66 2.15 20.70
C GLU A 64 -0.31 1.00 20.96
N THR A 65 -0.57 0.80 22.24
CA THR A 65 -1.32 -0.30 22.85
C THR A 65 -2.76 0.16 23.03
N ALA A 66 -3.74 -0.63 22.58
CA ALA A 66 -5.04 -0.84 23.22
C ALA A 66 -5.74 -2.00 22.53
#